data_AF-A0A426VHL3-F1
#
_entry.id   AF-A0A426VHL3-F1
#
_cell.length_a   1.000
_cell.length_b   1.000
_cell.length_c   1.000
_cell.angle_alpha   90.00
_cell.angle_beta   90.00
_cell.angle_gamma   90.00
#
_symmetry.space_group_name_H-M   'P 1'
#
loop_
_entity.id
_entity.type
_entity.pdbx_description
1 polymer ?
#
loop_
_entity_poly.entity_id
_entity_poly.type
_entity_poly.pdbx_seq_one_letter_code
_entity_poly.pdbx_strand_id
1 'polypeptide(L)'
;MEMSSRDVIEHMFAQRVSNPASWFRNSRALFAAARASRDRFPSTVDMRDRADLDRVTSMLYGFGLECLFKAVIVLADFGDPNAEEWTPAATFPKKLGTHDLVKLAGMISTDLVTKHELALGYFTEAAVWMGRYPCSKDGAEGSICIVPRFFADAEAIYAEYAIQFSISG
;
A
#
# COMPACT_ATOMS: atom_id res chain seq x y z
N MET A 1 -16.62 -32.79 -16.15
CA MET A 1 -15.17 -32.68 -16.39
C MET A 1 -14.55 -32.31 -15.04
N GLU A 2 -13.76 -33.19 -14.46
CA GLU A 2 -13.13 -32.98 -13.15
C GLU A 2 -11.96 -32.00 -13.31
N MET A 3 -11.95 -30.90 -12.56
CA MET A 3 -10.82 -29.96 -12.56
C MET A 3 -9.64 -30.60 -11.83
N SER A 4 -8.44 -30.51 -12.39
CA SER A 4 -7.24 -30.95 -11.71
C SER A 4 -6.92 -30.03 -10.52
N SER A 5 -6.15 -30.51 -9.54
CA SER A 5 -5.70 -29.67 -8.42
C SER A 5 -4.92 -28.42 -8.88
N ARG A 6 -4.24 -28.51 -10.03
CA ARG A 6 -3.53 -27.38 -10.63
C ARG A 6 -4.51 -26.32 -11.15
N ASP A 7 -5.58 -26.73 -11.82
CA ASP A 7 -6.60 -25.82 -12.35
C ASP A 7 -7.30 -25.06 -11.21
N VAL A 8 -7.53 -25.73 -10.07
CA VAL A 8 -8.09 -25.08 -8.87
C VAL A 8 -7.15 -24.01 -8.31
N ILE A 9 -5.85 -24.31 -8.20
CA ILE A 9 -4.85 -23.35 -7.68
C ILE A 9 -4.72 -22.15 -8.60
N GLU A 10 -4.62 -22.36 -9.92
CA GLU A 10 -4.52 -21.30 -10.91
C GLU A 10 -5.77 -20.41 -10.89
N HIS A 11 -6.96 -21.00 -10.76
CA HIS A 11 -8.21 -20.27 -10.62
C HIS A 11 -8.27 -19.43 -9.34
N MET A 12 -7.89 -19.99 -8.19
CA MET A 12 -7.83 -19.25 -6.92
C MET A 12 -6.83 -18.09 -6.97
N PHE A 13 -5.68 -18.30 -7.61
CA PHE A 13 -4.68 -17.26 -7.80
C PHE A 13 -5.23 -16.12 -8.67
N ALA A 14 -5.83 -16.46 -9.81
CA ALA A 14 -6.47 -15.51 -10.72
C ALA A 14 -7.52 -14.66 -9.99
N GLN A 15 -8.40 -15.31 -9.24
CA GLN A 15 -9.44 -14.62 -8.48
C GLN A 15 -8.87 -13.65 -7.44
N ARG A 16 -7.74 -13.96 -6.80
CA ARG A 16 -7.16 -13.08 -5.78
C ARG A 16 -6.41 -11.90 -6.39
N VAL A 17 -5.61 -12.15 -7.42
CA VAL A 17 -4.73 -11.13 -8.00
C VAL A 17 -5.52 -10.09 -8.81
N SER A 18 -6.58 -10.52 -9.49
CA SER A 18 -7.46 -9.64 -10.30
C SER A 18 -8.62 -9.05 -9.51
N ASN A 19 -8.78 -9.37 -8.22
CA ASN A 19 -9.90 -8.84 -7.42
C ASN A 19 -9.45 -7.59 -6.64
N PRO A 20 -9.94 -6.39 -7.01
CA PRO A 20 -9.50 -5.15 -6.38
C PRO A 20 -9.94 -5.03 -4.92
N ALA A 21 -11.05 -5.65 -4.52
CA ALA A 21 -11.51 -5.67 -3.14
C ALA A 21 -10.57 -6.46 -2.22
N SER A 22 -9.87 -7.48 -2.73
CA SER A 22 -8.85 -8.22 -1.98
C SER A 22 -7.65 -7.34 -1.63
N TRP A 23 -7.16 -6.56 -2.61
CA TRP A 23 -6.10 -5.58 -2.40
C TRP A 23 -6.52 -4.47 -1.42
N PHE A 24 -7.71 -3.91 -1.62
CA PHE A 24 -8.24 -2.86 -0.74
C PHE A 24 -8.43 -3.33 0.71
N ARG A 25 -8.89 -4.57 0.92
CA ARG A 25 -9.02 -5.15 2.27
C ARG A 25 -7.67 -5.20 2.99
N ASN A 26 -6.60 -5.59 2.30
CA ASN A 26 -5.25 -5.58 2.86
C ASN A 26 -4.79 -4.15 3.16
N SER A 27 -5.02 -3.21 2.25
CA SER A 27 -4.74 -1.79 2.49
C SER A 27 -5.41 -1.28 3.77
N ARG A 28 -6.72 -1.53 3.92
CA ARG A 28 -7.49 -1.11 5.10
C ARG A 28 -6.94 -1.70 6.40
N ALA A 29 -6.56 -2.98 6.41
CA ALA A 29 -5.97 -3.62 7.58
C ALA A 29 -4.62 -3.00 7.96
N LEU A 30 -3.78 -2.70 6.96
CA LEU A 30 -2.47 -2.06 7.16
C LEU A 30 -2.61 -0.62 7.68
N PHE A 31 -3.53 0.17 7.13
CA PHE A 31 -3.84 1.51 7.67
C PHE A 31 -4.36 1.45 9.11
N ALA A 32 -5.23 0.48 9.43
CA ALA A 32 -5.69 0.29 10.81
C ALA A 32 -4.52 -0.04 11.77
N ALA A 33 -3.61 -0.93 11.35
CA ALA A 33 -2.42 -1.26 12.14
C ALA A 33 -1.46 -0.06 12.29
N ALA A 34 -1.28 0.74 11.23
CA ALA A 34 -0.47 1.96 11.27
C ALA A 34 -1.03 2.99 12.26
N ARG A 35 -2.36 3.24 12.20
CA ARG A 35 -3.05 4.14 13.15
C ARG A 35 -2.91 3.68 14.59
N ALA A 36 -3.15 2.39 14.85
CA ALA A 36 -2.99 1.81 16.18
C ALA A 36 -1.55 1.91 16.72
N SER A 37 -0.55 1.82 15.83
CA SER A 37 0.87 2.02 16.19
C SER A 37 1.16 3.49 16.50
N ARG A 38 0.62 4.41 15.70
CA ARG A 38 0.73 5.87 15.90
C ARG A 38 0.12 6.33 17.21
N ASP A 39 -1.01 5.76 17.61
CA ASP A 39 -1.69 6.11 18.86
C ASP A 39 -0.83 5.79 20.11
N ARG A 40 0.20 4.95 19.97
CA ARG A 40 1.16 4.66 21.05
C ARG A 40 2.30 5.67 21.16
N PHE A 41 2.52 6.53 20.17
CA PHE A 41 3.64 7.49 20.18
C PHE A 41 3.71 8.36 21.45
N PRO A 42 2.59 8.88 22.01
CA PRO A 42 2.63 9.70 23.22
C PRO A 42 3.02 8.92 24.49
N SER A 43 2.84 7.60 24.49
CA SER A 43 3.15 6.72 25.62
C SER A 43 4.60 6.24 25.64
N THR A 44 5.36 6.48 24.57
CA THR A 44 6.75 6.05 24.45
C THR A 44 7.68 7.02 25.19
N VAL A 45 8.35 6.53 26.22
CA VAL A 45 9.24 7.34 27.09
C VAL A 45 10.63 7.51 26.48
N ASP A 46 11.13 6.52 25.73
CA ASP A 46 12.43 6.59 25.04
C ASP A 46 12.27 7.17 23.61
N MET A 47 13.09 8.16 23.29
CA MET A 47 13.15 8.75 21.95
C MET A 47 13.59 7.74 20.88
N ARG A 48 14.42 6.75 21.23
CA ARG A 48 14.87 5.70 20.30
C ARG A 48 13.72 4.76 19.95
N ASP A 49 13.02 4.26 20.97
CA ASP A 49 11.83 3.44 20.78
C ASP A 49 10.77 4.18 19.95
N ARG A 50 10.63 5.49 20.16
CA ARG A 50 9.72 6.31 19.37
C ARG A 50 10.15 6.40 17.91
N ALA A 51 11.44 6.57 17.64
CA ALA A 51 11.97 6.62 16.28
C ALA A 51 11.81 5.27 15.55
N ASP A 52 12.03 4.15 16.25
CA ASP A 52 11.82 2.83 15.66
C ASP A 52 10.33 2.55 15.43
N LEU A 53 9.46 2.94 16.36
CA LEU A 53 8.02 2.84 16.19
C LEU A 53 7.50 3.72 15.03
N ASP A 54 8.09 4.90 14.83
CA ASP A 54 7.81 5.77 13.69
C ASP A 54 8.18 5.10 12.36
N ARG A 55 9.39 4.54 12.26
CA ARG A 55 9.84 3.79 11.06
C ARG A 55 8.93 2.62 10.72
N VAL A 56 8.53 1.83 11.73
CA VAL A 56 7.59 0.72 11.55
C VAL A 56 6.22 1.23 11.12
N THR A 57 5.75 2.32 11.71
CA THR A 57 4.46 2.94 11.34
C THR A 57 4.48 3.46 9.90
N SER A 58 5.57 4.10 9.48
CA SER A 58 5.79 4.55 8.10
C SER A 58 5.83 3.39 7.11
N MET A 59 6.45 2.27 7.47
CA MET A 59 6.41 1.04 6.66
C MET A 59 4.98 0.51 6.50
N LEU A 60 4.18 0.49 7.57
CA LEU A 60 2.79 0.05 7.50
C LEU A 60 1.94 0.97 6.60
N TYR A 61 2.14 2.29 6.68
CA TYR A 61 1.53 3.24 5.74
C TYR A 61 1.99 2.98 4.29
N GLY A 62 3.29 2.74 4.08
CA GLY A 62 3.82 2.42 2.75
C GLY A 62 3.22 1.16 2.15
N PHE A 63 3.14 0.06 2.90
CA PHE A 63 2.46 -1.16 2.44
C PHE A 63 0.96 -0.92 2.21
N GLY A 64 0.32 -0.13 3.08
CA GLY A 64 -1.08 0.24 2.95
C GLY A 64 -1.36 0.99 1.64
N LEU A 65 -0.53 1.99 1.33
CA LEU A 65 -0.61 2.78 0.09
C LEU A 65 -0.31 1.92 -1.14
N GLU A 66 0.70 1.03 -1.06
CA GLU A 66 1.00 0.09 -2.14
C GLU A 66 -0.22 -0.77 -2.48
N CYS A 67 -0.85 -1.36 -1.46
CA CYS A 67 -2.06 -2.16 -1.64
C CYS A 67 -3.24 -1.34 -2.16
N LEU A 68 -3.39 -0.08 -1.72
CA LEU A 68 -4.43 0.81 -2.20
C LEU A 68 -4.26 1.13 -3.69
N PHE A 69 -3.05 1.53 -4.10
CA PHE A 69 -2.78 1.85 -5.50
C PHE A 69 -2.95 0.64 -6.39
N LYS A 70 -2.49 -0.53 -5.95
CA LYS A 70 -2.73 -1.79 -6.66
C LYS A 70 -4.22 -2.10 -6.75
N ALA A 71 -5.01 -1.83 -5.72
CA ALA A 71 -6.47 -1.99 -5.78
C ALA A 71 -7.11 -1.10 -6.85
N VAL A 72 -6.73 0.19 -6.91
CA VAL A 72 -7.23 1.15 -7.91
C VAL A 72 -6.81 0.73 -9.33
N ILE A 73 -5.56 0.33 -9.53
CA ILE A 73 -5.06 -0.12 -10.84
C ILE A 73 -5.79 -1.41 -11.28
N VAL A 74 -5.96 -2.38 -10.37
CA VAL A 74 -6.67 -3.63 -10.66
C VAL A 74 -8.15 -3.36 -10.97
N LEU A 75 -8.78 -2.43 -10.26
CA LEU A 75 -10.16 -2.02 -10.54
C LEU A 75 -10.27 -1.41 -11.94
N ALA A 76 -9.33 -0.54 -12.33
CA ALA A 76 -9.31 0.06 -13.67
C ALA A 76 -9.05 -0.98 -14.78
N ASP A 77 -8.24 -2.00 -14.51
CA ASP A 77 -7.90 -3.04 -15.50
C ASP A 77 -8.98 -4.10 -15.68
N PHE A 78 -9.56 -4.58 -14.58
CA PHE A 78 -10.44 -5.74 -14.56
C PHE A 78 -11.90 -5.41 -14.26
N GLY A 79 -12.20 -4.22 -13.73
CA GLY A 79 -13.56 -3.83 -13.35
C GLY A 79 -14.05 -4.46 -12.04
N ASP A 80 -15.37 -4.42 -11.83
CA ASP A 80 -16.03 -4.99 -10.66
C ASP A 80 -15.98 -6.53 -10.72
N PRO A 81 -15.45 -7.22 -9.70
CA PRO A 81 -15.42 -8.68 -9.66
C PRO A 81 -16.81 -9.34 -9.60
N ASN A 82 -17.88 -8.57 -9.34
CA ASN A 82 -19.26 -9.05 -9.39
C ASN A 82 -19.93 -8.84 -10.76
N ALA A 83 -19.26 -8.20 -11.72
CA ALA A 83 -19.78 -8.05 -13.07
C ALA A 83 -19.81 -9.40 -13.80
N GLU A 84 -20.85 -9.61 -14.62
CA GLU A 84 -21.03 -10.86 -15.37
C GLU A 84 -19.88 -11.14 -16.36
N GLU A 85 -19.25 -10.08 -16.88
CA GLU A 85 -18.14 -10.15 -17.84
C GLU A 85 -16.74 -10.17 -17.19
N TRP A 86 -16.65 -10.33 -15.85
CA TRP A 86 -15.37 -10.29 -15.15
C TRP A 86 -14.48 -11.49 -15.52
N THR A 87 -13.30 -11.19 -16.07
CA THR A 87 -12.35 -12.18 -16.59
C THR A 87 -11.01 -12.11 -15.85
N PRO A 88 -10.84 -12.84 -14.73
CA PRO A 88 -9.61 -12.80 -13.94
C PRO A 88 -8.43 -13.47 -14.68
N ALA A 89 -7.22 -12.95 -14.47
CA ALA A 89 -6.02 -13.46 -15.11
C ALA A 89 -5.17 -14.28 -14.12
N ALA A 90 -4.81 -15.51 -14.48
CA ALA A 90 -3.97 -16.39 -13.66
C ALA A 90 -2.48 -16.00 -13.64
N THR A 91 -2.15 -14.74 -13.95
CA THR A 91 -0.77 -14.25 -13.97
C THR A 91 -0.66 -12.96 -13.17
N PHE A 92 0.43 -12.80 -12.43
CA PHE A 92 0.68 -11.56 -11.71
C PHE A 92 0.99 -10.44 -12.71
N PRO A 93 0.22 -9.33 -12.76
CA PRO A 93 0.48 -8.26 -13.71
C PRO A 93 1.86 -7.65 -13.48
N LYS A 94 2.74 -7.68 -14.50
CA LYS A 94 4.12 -7.18 -14.39
C LYS A 94 4.21 -5.75 -13.86
N LYS A 95 3.27 -4.89 -14.26
CA LYS A 95 3.21 -3.49 -13.81
C LYS A 95 2.98 -3.33 -12.30
N LEU A 96 2.34 -4.30 -11.65
CA LEU A 96 2.14 -4.30 -10.20
C LEU A 96 3.34 -4.87 -9.43
N GLY A 97 4.39 -5.32 -10.11
CA GLY A 97 5.57 -5.92 -9.49
C GLY A 97 6.51 -4.91 -8.81
N THR A 98 6.24 -3.61 -8.92
CA THR A 98 7.03 -2.59 -8.24
C THR A 98 6.53 -2.30 -6.82
N HIS A 99 7.45 -1.83 -5.97
CA HIS A 99 7.20 -1.32 -4.61
C HIS A 99 7.37 0.21 -4.55
N ASP A 100 7.61 0.83 -5.70
CA ASP A 100 7.85 2.26 -5.84
C ASP A 100 6.51 2.99 -5.90
N LEU A 101 6.15 3.67 -4.80
CA LEU A 101 4.86 4.34 -4.67
C LEU A 101 4.72 5.53 -5.61
N VAL A 102 5.83 6.18 -6.01
CA VAL A 102 5.81 7.26 -7.00
C VAL A 102 5.41 6.70 -8.36
N LYS A 103 5.99 5.55 -8.75
CA LYS A 103 5.61 4.87 -10.00
C LYS A 103 4.17 4.39 -9.97
N LEU A 104 3.72 3.76 -8.88
CA LEU A 104 2.33 3.29 -8.76
C LEU A 104 1.34 4.45 -8.80
N ALA A 105 1.62 5.55 -8.09
CA ALA A 105 0.82 6.76 -8.15
C ALA A 105 0.76 7.33 -9.58
N GLY A 106 1.89 7.35 -10.30
CA GLY A 106 1.95 7.79 -11.69
C GLY A 106 1.15 6.93 -12.67
N MET A 107 0.85 5.67 -12.33
CA MET A 107 -0.07 4.83 -13.11
C MET A 107 -1.55 5.20 -12.88
N ILE A 108 -1.85 5.94 -11.81
CA ILE A 108 -3.20 6.37 -11.44
C ILE A 108 -3.44 7.82 -11.89
N SER A 109 -2.56 8.74 -11.50
CA SER A 109 -2.69 10.18 -11.80
C SER A 109 -1.35 10.89 -11.65
N THR A 110 -1.00 11.75 -12.60
CA THR A 110 0.17 12.63 -12.50
C THR A 110 0.03 13.68 -11.41
N ASP A 111 -1.20 14.16 -11.15
CA ASP A 111 -1.49 15.13 -10.08
C ASP A 111 -1.18 14.57 -8.69
N LEU A 112 -1.52 13.28 -8.47
CA LEU A 112 -1.20 12.56 -7.24
C LEU A 112 0.31 12.56 -6.96
N VAL A 113 1.12 12.33 -8.01
CA VAL A 113 2.58 12.41 -7.90
C VAL A 113 3.02 13.83 -7.58
N THR A 114 2.60 14.82 -8.36
CA THR A 114 3.00 16.23 -8.17
C THR A 114 2.68 16.75 -6.77
N LYS A 115 1.54 16.37 -6.22
CA LYS A 115 1.09 16.82 -4.90
C LYS A 115 1.79 16.12 -3.74
N HIS A 116 2.18 14.86 -3.92
CA HIS A 116 2.62 13.99 -2.82
C HIS A 116 3.98 13.31 -3.03
N GLU A 117 4.78 13.72 -4.01
CA GLU A 117 6.06 13.09 -4.39
C GLU A 117 6.98 12.79 -3.20
N LEU A 118 7.20 13.77 -2.32
CA LEU A 118 8.07 13.60 -1.15
C LEU A 118 7.54 12.56 -0.16
N ALA A 119 6.23 12.58 0.13
CA ALA A 119 5.60 11.61 1.01
C ALA A 119 5.66 10.21 0.40
N LEU A 120 5.36 10.07 -0.90
CA LEU A 120 5.42 8.81 -1.63
C LEU A 120 6.84 8.24 -1.67
N GLY A 121 7.86 9.08 -1.89
CA GLY A 121 9.27 8.68 -1.83
C GLY A 121 9.66 8.19 -0.45
N TYR A 122 9.29 8.93 0.60
CA TYR A 122 9.54 8.55 1.99
C TYR A 122 8.89 7.21 2.35
N PHE A 123 7.61 7.01 2.02
CA PHE A 123 6.92 5.75 2.31
C PHE A 123 7.43 4.57 1.48
N THR A 124 7.91 4.83 0.26
CA THR A 124 8.62 3.82 -0.56
C THR A 124 9.87 3.35 0.17
N GLU A 125 10.70 4.28 0.64
CA GLU A 125 11.92 3.95 1.36
C GLU A 125 11.63 3.26 2.70
N ALA A 126 10.57 3.68 3.41
CA ALA A 126 10.13 3.03 4.65
C ALA A 126 9.71 1.57 4.41
N ALA A 127 8.93 1.31 3.36
CA ALA A 127 8.48 -0.03 2.98
C ALA A 127 9.63 -0.94 2.50
N VAL A 128 10.62 -0.38 1.80
CA VAL A 128 11.73 -1.13 1.20
C VAL A 128 12.92 -1.28 2.15
N TRP A 129 13.13 -0.37 3.10
CA TRP A 129 14.33 -0.40 3.93
C TRP A 129 14.10 0.08 5.37
N MET A 130 13.78 1.36 5.58
CA MET A 130 13.91 1.99 6.90
C MET A 130 13.02 1.37 7.98
N GLY A 131 11.88 0.77 7.62
CA GLY A 131 11.02 0.09 8.59
C GLY A 131 11.54 -1.27 9.07
N ARG A 132 12.62 -1.78 8.46
CA ARG A 132 13.15 -3.14 8.72
C ARG A 132 14.59 -3.13 9.23
N TYR A 133 15.36 -2.11 8.86
CA TYR A 133 16.78 -2.02 9.21
C TYR A 133 17.02 -0.83 10.14
N PRO A 134 17.89 -0.98 11.16
CA PRO A 134 18.15 0.09 12.13
C PRO A 134 18.99 1.24 11.54
N CYS A 135 19.54 1.06 10.33
CA CYS A 135 20.41 2.00 9.65
C CYS A 135 19.85 2.39 8.28
N SER A 136 20.33 3.53 7.78
CA SER A 136 20.06 3.93 6.41
C SER A 136 20.77 2.99 5.43
N LYS A 137 20.29 2.93 4.19
CA LYS A 137 20.93 2.10 3.17
C LYS A 137 22.34 2.60 2.81
N ASP A 138 22.54 3.91 2.87
CA ASP A 138 23.72 4.59 2.33
C ASP A 138 24.62 5.21 3.42
N GLY A 139 24.37 4.94 4.70
CA GLY A 139 25.14 5.54 5.81
C GLY A 139 24.88 7.04 6.01
N ALA A 140 23.69 7.50 5.66
CA ALA A 140 23.21 8.87 5.81
C ALA A 140 22.42 9.09 7.12
N GLU A 141 22.90 8.52 8.23
CA GLU A 141 22.26 8.66 9.55
C GLU A 141 22.10 10.14 9.94
N GLY A 142 20.93 10.51 10.48
CA GLY A 142 20.63 11.88 10.90
C GLY A 142 20.03 12.79 9.83
N SER A 143 19.88 12.32 8.58
CA SER A 143 19.36 13.13 7.46
C SER A 143 17.83 13.05 7.30
N ILE A 144 17.18 12.11 7.99
CA ILE A 144 15.74 11.87 7.89
C ILE A 144 15.03 12.74 8.93
N CYS A 145 14.66 13.96 8.53
CA CYS A 145 13.68 14.75 9.27
C CYS A 145 12.31 14.11 9.06
N ILE A 146 11.71 13.58 10.13
CA ILE A 146 10.30 13.19 10.12
C ILE A 146 9.50 14.46 9.86
N VAL A 147 8.76 14.50 8.76
CA VAL A 147 7.82 15.59 8.49
C VAL A 147 6.46 15.10 8.95
N PRO A 148 5.88 15.64 10.05
CA PRO A 148 4.58 15.18 10.59
C PRO A 148 3.45 15.18 9.56
N ARG A 149 3.61 15.97 8.49
CA ARG A 149 2.69 16.06 7.36
C ARG A 149 2.56 14.76 6.57
N PHE A 150 3.57 13.88 6.52
CA PHE A 150 3.51 12.69 5.67
C PHE A 150 2.42 11.71 6.07
N PHE A 151 2.15 11.51 7.37
CA PHE A 151 1.01 10.69 7.78
C PHE A 151 -0.32 11.32 7.40
N ALA A 152 -0.44 12.65 7.48
CA ALA A 152 -1.64 13.34 7.02
C ALA A 152 -1.84 13.20 5.50
N ASP A 153 -0.76 13.27 4.72
CA ASP A 153 -0.79 13.03 3.29
C ASP A 153 -1.23 11.59 2.96
N ALA A 154 -0.69 10.58 3.66
CA ALA A 154 -1.11 9.19 3.48
C ALA A 154 -2.60 8.97 3.81
N GLU A 155 -3.10 9.59 4.90
CA GLU A 155 -4.50 9.53 5.28
C GLU A 155 -5.42 10.24 4.27
N ALA A 156 -4.97 11.38 3.72
CA ALA A 156 -5.70 12.10 2.69
C ALA A 156 -5.81 11.29 1.39
N ILE A 157 -4.69 10.71 0.93
CA ILE A 157 -4.67 9.80 -0.23
C ILE A 157 -5.59 8.60 0.03
N TYR A 158 -5.51 7.99 1.22
CA TYR A 158 -6.37 6.87 1.57
C TYR A 158 -7.85 7.25 1.48
N ALA A 159 -8.25 8.36 2.09
CA ALA A 159 -9.64 8.81 2.06
C ALA A 159 -10.15 9.09 0.65
N GLU A 160 -9.32 9.71 -0.20
CA GLU A 160 -9.65 10.04 -1.59
C GLU A 160 -9.94 8.78 -2.42
N TYR A 161 -9.07 7.77 -2.35
CA TYR A 161 -9.20 6.58 -3.20
C TYR A 161 -10.05 5.46 -2.57
N ALA A 162 -10.21 5.42 -1.25
CA ALA A 162 -11.05 4.43 -0.57
C ALA A 162 -12.54 4.56 -0.94
N ILE A 163 -12.98 5.74 -1.40
CA ILE A 163 -14.38 5.99 -1.76
C ILE A 163 -14.86 5.04 -2.88
N GLN A 164 -13.96 4.63 -3.78
CA GLN A 164 -14.23 3.70 -4.87
C GLN A 164 -14.63 2.30 -4.38
N PHE A 165 -14.28 1.96 -3.14
CA PHE A 165 -14.50 0.66 -2.52
C PHE A 165 -15.53 0.69 -1.39
N SER A 166 -16.10 1.86 -1.12
CA SER A 166 -17.02 2.09 0.00
C SER A 166 -18.50 1.99 -0.41
N ILE A 167 -18.79 1.80 -1.70
CA ILE A 167 -20.16 1.82 -2.27
C ILE A 167 -20.71 0.40 -2.54
N SER A 168 -19.92 -0.65 -2.28
CA SER A 168 -20.33 -2.06 -2.52
C SER A 168 -20.66 -2.80 -1.23
N GLY A 169 -21.59 -2.25 -0.43
CA GLY A 169 -22.09 -2.84 0.81
C GLY A 169 -23.61 -2.82 0.88
#